data_AF-T2KGT1-F1
#
_entry.id   AF-T2KGT1-F1
#
_cell.length_a   1.000
_cell.length_b   1.000
_cell.length_c   1.000
_cell.angle_alpha   90.00
_cell.angle_beta   90.00
_cell.angle_gamma   90.00
#
_symmetry.space_group_name_H-M   'P 1'
#
loop_
_entity.id
_entity.type
_entity.pdbx_description
1 polymer ?
#
loop_
_entity_poly.entity_id
_entity_poly.type
_entity_poly.pdbx_seq_one_letter_code
_entity_poly.pdbx_strand_id
1 'polypeptide(L)'
;VDIDWEFPVSGGLPTNIRRPEDKHNFTLLLQTLREALDAQGAADGKHYMLTIAGGAGYYYPVFTELSQIHPYLDYACIMSYDLYGAW
;
A
#
# COMPACT_ATOMS: atom_id res chain seq x y z
N VAL A 1 -2.81 -5.84 9.98
CA VAL A 1 -3.08 -4.41 9.70
C VAL A 1 -3.24 -4.28 8.20
N ASP A 2 -4.17 -3.44 7.78
CA ASP A 2 -4.39 -3.12 6.37
C ASP A 2 -4.04 -1.65 6.15
N ILE A 3 -3.31 -1.35 5.08
CA ILE A 3 -2.89 0.01 4.73
C ILE A 3 -3.64 0.47 3.49
N ASP A 4 -4.46 1.49 3.67
CA ASP A 4 -5.22 2.14 2.62
C ASP A 4 -4.71 3.57 2.41
N TRP A 5 -3.65 3.69 1.60
CA TRP A 5 -3.12 4.99 1.21
C TRP A 5 -3.64 5.31 -0.19
N GLU A 6 -4.50 6.33 -0.29
CA GLU A 6 -5.11 6.80 -1.55
C GLU A 6 -4.56 8.16 -2.04
N PHE A 7 -3.51 8.24 -2.85
CA PHE A 7 -2.56 7.19 -3.24
C PHE A 7 -1.15 7.78 -3.20
N PRO A 8 -0.10 6.94 -3.16
CA PRO A 8 1.28 7.43 -3.31
C PRO A 8 1.44 8.27 -4.58
N VAL A 9 2.04 9.46 -4.47
CA VAL A 9 2.34 10.43 -5.53
C VAL A 9 1.12 11.03 -6.26
N SER A 10 0.15 10.23 -6.72
CA SER A 10 -0.98 10.71 -7.51
C SER A 10 -2.20 9.80 -7.43
N GLY A 11 -3.38 10.38 -7.63
CA GLY A 11 -4.68 9.77 -7.39
C GLY A 11 -5.35 10.33 -6.13
N GLY A 12 -6.53 9.82 -5.78
CA GLY A 12 -7.25 10.21 -4.57
C GLY A 12 -7.74 11.65 -4.60
N LEU A 13 -8.10 12.19 -3.43
CA LEU A 13 -8.70 13.51 -3.32
C LEU A 13 -7.72 14.63 -3.72
N PRO A 14 -8.19 15.71 -4.40
CA PRO A 14 -7.35 16.86 -4.76
C PRO A 14 -6.66 17.54 -3.57
N THR A 15 -7.21 17.39 -2.36
CA THR A 15 -6.68 17.96 -1.12
C THR A 15 -5.56 17.13 -0.49
N ASN A 16 -5.29 15.93 -0.99
CA ASN A 16 -4.23 15.09 -0.44
C ASN A 16 -2.86 15.71 -0.72
N ILE A 17 -2.01 15.72 0.29
CA ILE A 17 -0.61 16.10 0.13
C ILE A 17 0.09 14.97 -0.60
N ARG A 18 0.84 15.32 -1.65
CA ARG A 18 1.50 14.37 -2.55
C ARG A 18 2.92 14.81 -2.78
N ARG A 19 3.85 13.85 -2.83
CA ARG A 19 5.26 14.09 -3.13
C ARG A 19 5.81 12.98 -4.03
N PRO A 20 6.78 13.27 -4.92
CA PRO A 20 7.43 12.23 -5.72
C PRO A 20 8.04 11.10 -4.88
N GLU A 21 8.54 11.43 -3.68
CA GLU A 21 9.16 10.49 -2.75
C GLU A 21 8.16 9.47 -2.17
N ASP A 22 6.85 9.74 -2.23
CA ASP A 22 5.82 8.84 -1.71
C ASP A 22 5.92 7.44 -2.35
N LYS A 23 6.36 7.36 -3.62
CA LYS A 23 6.57 6.08 -4.31
C LYS A 23 7.51 5.16 -3.55
N HIS A 24 8.69 5.67 -3.19
CA HIS A 24 9.69 4.88 -2.48
C HIS A 24 9.40 4.80 -0.99
N ASN A 25 8.88 5.89 -0.40
CA ASN A 25 8.50 5.91 1.02
C ASN A 25 7.39 4.92 1.34
N PHE A 26 6.48 4.64 0.40
CA PHE A 26 5.50 3.58 0.58
C PHE A 26 6.14 2.19 0.67
N THR A 27 7.18 1.91 -0.13
CA THR A 27 7.98 0.69 -0.01
C THR A 27 8.64 0.58 1.36
N LEU A 28 9.29 1.66 1.81
CA LEU A 28 9.95 1.71 3.12
C LEU A 28 8.96 1.54 4.28
N LEU A 29 7.76 2.12 4.15
CA LEU A 29 6.68 1.93 5.13
C LEU A 29 6.29 0.46 5.25
N LEU A 30 6.02 -0.21 4.13
CA LEU A 30 5.60 -1.61 4.12
C LEU A 30 6.71 -2.54 4.62
N GLN A 31 7.97 -2.28 4.26
CA GLN A 31 9.11 -2.99 4.81
C GLN A 31 9.17 -2.85 6.34
N THR A 32 9.11 -1.61 6.85
CA THR A 32 9.21 -1.34 8.29
C THR A 32 8.06 -1.99 9.07
N LEU A 33 6.84 -1.94 8.51
CA LEU A 33 5.69 -2.61 9.11
C LEU A 33 5.86 -4.13 9.14
N ARG A 34 6.34 -4.73 8.05
CA ARG A 34 6.60 -6.18 8.01
C ARG A 34 7.60 -6.60 9.08
N GLU A 35 8.73 -5.89 9.18
CA GLU A 35 9.76 -6.14 10.19
C GLU A 35 9.20 -6.05 11.62
N ALA A 36 8.40 -5.02 11.91
CA ALA A 36 7.77 -4.85 13.22
C ALA A 36 6.75 -5.94 13.54
N LEU A 37 5.92 -6.32 12.56
CA LEU A 37 4.91 -7.36 12.71
C LEU A 37 5.53 -8.75 12.85
N ASP A 38 6.65 -9.01 12.19
CA ASP A 38 7.40 -10.27 12.33
C ASP A 38 8.03 -10.38 13.72
N ALA A 39 8.64 -9.30 14.22
CA ALA A 39 9.19 -9.27 15.57
C ALA A 39 8.11 -9.51 16.63
N GLN A 40 6.95 -8.86 16.50
CA GLN A 40 5.83 -9.05 17.40
C GLN A 40 5.21 -10.45 17.26
N GLY A 41 5.11 -10.96 16.03
CA GLY A 41 4.58 -12.29 15.75
C GLY A 41 5.44 -13.41 16.34
N ALA A 42 6.76 -13.25 16.32
CA ALA A 42 7.70 -14.16 16.97
C ALA A 42 7.53 -14.18 18.50
N ALA A 43 7.30 -13.02 19.12
CA ALA A 43 7.06 -12.92 20.56
C ALA A 43 5.72 -13.57 20.97
N ASP A 44 4.68 -13.41 20.13
CA ASP A 44 3.33 -13.89 20.42
C ASP A 44 3.06 -15.31 19.91
N GLY A 45 3.98 -15.90 19.15
CA GLY A 45 3.82 -17.22 18.53
C GLY A 45 2.71 -17.28 17.47
N LYS A 46 2.46 -16.17 16.75
CA LYS A 46 1.45 -16.11 15.68
C LYS A 46 1.87 -15.20 14.53
N HIS A 47 1.29 -15.42 13.36
CA HIS A 47 1.50 -14.54 12.21
C HIS A 47 0.55 -13.35 12.23
N TYR A 48 1.09 -12.14 12.08
CA TYR A 48 0.29 -10.94 11.88
C TYR A 48 0.26 -10.56 10.41
N MET A 49 -0.95 -10.41 9.87
CA MET A 49 -1.11 -10.07 8.47
C MET A 49 -0.79 -8.59 8.20
N LEU A 50 -0.14 -8.34 7.07
CA LEU A 50 0.03 -7.02 6.47
C LEU A 50 -0.57 -7.03 5.07
N THR A 51 -1.58 -6.19 4.85
CA THR A 51 -2.33 -6.11 3.59
C THR A 51 -2.44 -4.66 3.14
N ILE A 52 -2.82 -4.45 1.88
CA ILE A 52 -3.11 -3.12 1.33
C ILE A 52 -4.43 -3.11 0.56
N ALA A 53 -5.08 -1.94 0.53
CA ALA A 53 -6.02 -1.58 -0.52
C ALA A 53 -5.26 -0.90 -1.66
N GLY A 54 -5.30 -1.48 -2.86
CA GLY A 54 -4.54 -1.01 -4.03
C GLY A 54 -5.45 -0.43 -5.11
N GLY A 55 -5.01 0.65 -5.76
CA GLY A 55 -5.77 1.26 -6.87
C GLY A 55 -5.81 0.37 -8.11
N ALA A 56 -6.95 0.38 -8.83
CA ALA A 56 -7.12 -0.35 -10.09
C ALA A 56 -6.76 0.47 -11.35
N GLY A 57 -6.48 1.77 -11.21
CA GLY A 57 -6.17 2.65 -12.34
C GLY A 57 -4.73 2.50 -12.83
N TYR A 58 -4.48 2.83 -14.10
CA TYR A 58 -3.16 2.74 -14.74
C TYR A 58 -2.06 3.54 -14.01
N TYR A 59 -2.45 4.58 -13.27
CA TYR A 59 -1.54 5.42 -12.50
C TYR A 59 -0.94 4.68 -11.31
N TYR A 60 -1.67 3.72 -10.71
CA TYR A 60 -1.25 3.05 -9.48
C TYR A 60 0.08 2.29 -9.63
N PRO A 61 0.27 1.40 -10.64
CA PRO A 61 1.56 0.74 -10.86
C PRO A 61 2.68 1.70 -11.29
N VAL A 62 2.36 2.89 -11.80
CA VAL A 62 3.39 3.90 -12.15
C VAL A 62 3.97 4.54 -10.89
N PHE A 63 3.12 4.79 -9.88
CA PHE A 63 3.48 5.50 -8.67
C PHE A 63 3.75 4.61 -7.45
N THR A 64 3.66 3.29 -7.60
CA THR A 64 4.03 2.30 -6.58
C THR A 64 5.08 1.34 -7.11
N GLU A 65 5.89 0.77 -6.23
CA GLU A 65 6.92 -0.19 -6.59
C GLU A 65 6.41 -1.64 -6.42
N LEU A 66 5.39 -2.03 -7.19
CA LEU A 66 4.68 -3.31 -7.00
C LEU A 66 5.61 -4.54 -6.87
N SER A 67 6.69 -4.59 -7.67
CA SER A 67 7.69 -5.66 -7.63
C SER A 67 8.56 -5.65 -6.36
N GLN A 68 8.66 -4.52 -5.66
CA GLN A 68 9.42 -4.38 -4.43
C GLN A 68 8.54 -4.57 -3.19
N ILE A 69 7.26 -4.23 -3.26
CA ILE A 69 6.37 -4.30 -2.09
C ILE A 69 5.71 -5.66 -1.89
N HIS A 70 5.51 -6.46 -2.94
CA HIS A 70 4.81 -7.74 -2.81
C HIS A 70 5.43 -8.73 -1.81
N PRO A 71 6.76 -8.78 -1.56
CA PRO A 71 7.32 -9.69 -0.57
C PRO A 71 6.95 -9.33 0.88
N TYR A 72 6.50 -8.09 1.13
CA TYR A 72 6.11 -7.61 2.45
C TYR A 72 4.63 -7.86 2.75
N LEU A 73 3.83 -8.21 1.75
CA LEU A 73 2.38 -8.29 1.86
C LEU A 73 1.90 -9.73 1.88
N ASP A 74 0.90 -10.00 2.71
CA ASP A 74 0.15 -11.25 2.67
C ASP A 74 -0.76 -11.31 1.43
N TYR A 75 -1.43 -10.21 1.13
CA TYR A 75 -2.17 -9.98 -0.10
C TYR A 75 -2.46 -8.49 -0.31
N ALA A 76 -2.89 -8.16 -1.53
CA ALA A 76 -3.43 -6.84 -1.87
C ALA A 76 -4.90 -6.97 -2.29
N CYS A 77 -5.76 -6.16 -1.69
CA CYS A 77 -7.14 -5.95 -2.10
C CYS A 77 -7.16 -4.88 -3.20
N ILE A 78 -7.19 -5.29 -4.46
CA ILE A 78 -7.30 -4.35 -5.58
C ILE A 78 -8.73 -3.82 -5.65
N MET A 79 -8.87 -2.50 -5.55
CA MET A 79 -10.14 -1.78 -5.61
C MET A 79 -10.64 -1.70 -7.07
N SER A 80 -11.08 -2.84 -7.60
CA SER A 80 -11.58 -3.02 -8.97
C SER A 80 -13.01 -2.48 -9.18
N TYR A 81 -13.29 -1.35 -8.54
CA TYR A 81 -14.52 -0.58 -8.60
C TYR A 81 -14.19 0.91 -8.77
N ASP A 82 -15.20 1.78 -8.80
CA ASP A 82 -15.05 3.23 -9.02
C ASP A 82 -14.26 3.61 -10.28
N LEU A 83 -14.34 2.76 -11.32
CA LEU A 83 -13.69 3.00 -12.61
C LEU A 83 -14.36 4.12 -13.41
N TYR A 84 -15.65 4.36 -13.16
CA TYR A 84 -16.46 5.43 -13.76
C TYR A 84 -17.46 5.94 -12.72
N GLY A 85 -17.82 7.21 -12.82
CA GLY A 85 -18.87 7.82 -12.02
C GLY A 85 -19.19 9.22 -12.52
N ALA A 86 -19.91 10.00 -11.71
CA ALA A 86 -20.42 11.32 -12.10
C ALA A 86 -19.37 12.46 -12.06
N TRP A 87 -18.15 12.15 -11.64
CA TRP A 87 -17.02 13.07 -11.53
C TRP A 87 -16.30 13.29 -12.87
#